data_AF-A0AAV5UAW5-F1
#
_entry.id   AF-A0AAV5UAW5-F1
#
_cell.length_a   1.000
_cell.length_b   1.000
_cell.length_c   1.000
_cell.angle_alpha   90.00
_cell.angle_beta   90.00
_cell.angle_gamma   90.00
#
_symmetry.space_group_name_H-M   'P 1'
#
loop_
_entity.id
_entity.type
_entity.pdbx_description
1 polymer ?
#
loop_
_entity_poly.entity_id
_entity_poly.type
_entity_poly.pdbx_seq_one_letter_code
_entity_poly.pdbx_strand_id
1 'polypeptide(L)'
;MWQYFHTKVNDLVLFEGWKVEEPGVMALACALTFLLGVIFEFVKWAKKRVVASLKLRQNPSDSPTPIQALFAAPHLVGTAFFVLQLSIGYLLMLIVMTFSVWLGVSVVAGATLGFIVFGDRS
;
A
#
# COMPACT_ATOMS: atom_id res chain seq x y z
N MET A 1 -16.71 12.87 -21.01
CA MET A 1 -15.63 11.99 -20.50
C MET A 1 -14.31 12.69 -20.72
N TRP A 2 -13.67 13.16 -19.66
CA TRP A 2 -12.35 13.78 -19.74
C TRP A 2 -11.35 12.67 -19.37
N GLN A 3 -10.45 12.31 -20.30
CA GLN A 3 -9.40 11.30 -20.10
C GLN A 3 -8.01 11.95 -20.00
N TYR A 4 -7.98 13.21 -19.56
CA TYR A 4 -6.76 13.99 -19.42
C TYR A 4 -6.65 14.54 -18.01
N PHE A 5 -5.42 14.72 -17.55
CA PHE A 5 -5.12 15.23 -16.23
C PHE A 5 -5.84 16.55 -15.98
N HIS A 6 -6.68 16.58 -14.94
CA HIS A 6 -7.39 17.79 -14.51
C HIS A 6 -6.97 18.20 -13.10
N THR A 7 -7.06 19.50 -12.86
CA THR A 7 -6.79 20.15 -11.58
C THR A 7 -8.08 20.53 -10.84
N LYS A 8 -9.23 20.04 -11.31
CA LYS A 8 -10.55 20.32 -10.73
C LYS A 8 -10.69 19.66 -9.36
N VAL A 9 -11.43 20.33 -8.49
CA VAL A 9 -11.56 20.03 -7.05
C VAL A 9 -12.71 19.04 -6.77
N ASN A 10 -13.41 18.52 -7.79
CA ASN A 10 -14.68 17.82 -7.61
C ASN A 10 -14.60 16.35 -8.08
N ASP A 11 -13.69 15.58 -7.47
CA ASP A 11 -13.59 14.13 -7.71
C ASP A 11 -13.91 13.36 -6.42
N LEU A 12 -14.86 12.44 -6.54
CA LEU A 12 -15.33 11.58 -5.47
C LEU A 12 -14.21 10.62 -5.04
N VAL A 13 -13.58 10.90 -3.91
CA VAL A 13 -12.56 10.00 -3.33
C VAL A 13 -13.28 8.95 -2.50
N LEU A 14 -13.59 7.82 -3.16
CA LEU A 14 -13.87 6.50 -2.60
C LEU A 14 -15.21 6.24 -1.86
N PHE A 15 -15.89 7.25 -1.33
CA PHE A 15 -17.25 7.12 -0.77
C PHE A 15 -18.11 8.33 -1.16
N GLU A 16 -19.41 8.13 -1.46
CA GLU A 16 -20.36 9.19 -1.83
C GLU A 16 -20.47 10.33 -0.79
N GLY A 17 -20.03 10.11 0.46
CA GLY A 17 -20.01 11.10 1.53
C GLY A 17 -18.88 12.13 1.45
N TRP A 18 -17.89 11.96 0.56
CA TRP A 18 -16.72 12.83 0.46
C TRP A 18 -16.85 13.83 -0.70
N LYS A 19 -17.89 14.68 -0.69
CA LYS A 19 -18.01 15.76 -1.69
C LYS A 19 -16.99 16.85 -1.39
N VAL A 20 -15.96 16.90 -2.22
CA VAL A 20 -14.91 17.91 -2.19
C VAL A 20 -15.47 19.20 -2.80
N GLU A 21 -16.25 19.96 -2.04
CA GLU A 21 -16.67 21.32 -2.43
C GLU A 21 -15.72 22.39 -1.88
N GLU A 22 -14.82 22.01 -0.95
CA GLU A 22 -13.95 22.94 -0.22
C GLU A 22 -12.45 22.59 -0.41
N PRO A 23 -11.55 23.58 -0.58
CA PRO A 23 -10.11 23.36 -0.70
C PRO A 23 -9.47 22.60 0.47
N GLY A 24 -10.03 22.72 1.69
CA GLY A 24 -9.56 21.97 2.86
C GLY A 24 -9.76 20.46 2.71
N VAL A 25 -10.86 20.04 2.08
CA VAL A 25 -11.19 18.64 1.84
C VAL A 25 -10.22 18.03 0.81
N MET A 26 -9.78 18.82 -0.18
CA MET A 26 -8.78 18.41 -1.15
C MET A 26 -7.40 18.22 -0.51
N ALA A 27 -6.98 19.12 0.38
CA ALA A 27 -5.74 18.98 1.13
C ALA A 27 -5.75 17.71 2.00
N LEU A 28 -6.88 17.42 2.64
CA LEU A 28 -7.05 16.21 3.44
C LEU A 28 -7.05 14.95 2.57
N ALA A 29 -7.68 14.95 1.39
CA ALA A 29 -7.58 13.85 0.45
C ALA A 29 -6.12 13.61 0.00
N CYS A 30 -5.35 14.66 -0.26
CA CYS A 30 -3.92 14.55 -0.53
C CYS A 30 -3.18 13.94 0.68
N ALA A 31 -3.43 14.41 1.90
CA ALA A 31 -2.79 13.87 3.10
C ALA A 31 -3.12 12.38 3.33
N LEU A 32 -4.37 11.97 3.13
CA LEU A 32 -4.80 10.57 3.25
C LEU A 32 -4.14 9.68 2.19
N THR A 33 -4.14 10.13 0.93
CA THR A 33 -3.53 9.37 -0.19
C THR A 33 -2.01 9.27 -0.05
N PHE A 34 -1.36 10.33 0.43
CA PHE A 34 0.05 10.33 0.81
C PHE A 34 0.33 9.28 1.89
N LEU A 35 -0.45 9.31 2.97
CA LEU A 35 -0.30 8.41 4.11
C LEU A 35 -0.57 6.95 3.72
N LEU A 36 -1.57 6.70 2.87
CA LEU A 36 -1.82 5.40 2.24
C LEU A 36 -0.60 4.90 1.45
N GLY A 37 0.06 5.77 0.67
CA GLY A 37 1.30 5.43 -0.04
C GLY A 37 2.46 5.07 0.88
N VAL A 38 2.65 5.81 1.97
CA VAL A 38 3.66 5.50 2.98
C VAL A 38 3.36 4.17 3.67
N ILE A 39 2.09 3.93 4.06
CA ILE A 39 1.65 2.68 4.67
C ILE A 39 1.84 1.50 3.72
N PHE A 40 1.58 1.66 2.43
CA PHE A 40 1.78 0.61 1.44
C PHE A 40 3.23 0.10 1.43
N GLU A 41 4.21 1.01 1.45
CA GLU A 41 5.63 0.64 1.55
C GLU A 41 5.99 0.08 2.93
N PHE A 42 5.41 0.61 4.02
CA PHE A 42 5.58 0.04 5.35
C PHE A 42 5.11 -1.42 5.43
N VAL A 43 3.96 -1.75 4.83
CA VAL A 43 3.42 -3.12 4.78
C VAL A 43 4.35 -4.05 4.00
N LYS A 44 4.92 -3.59 2.88
CA LYS A 44 5.92 -4.36 2.12
C LYS A 44 7.16 -4.68 2.97
N TRP A 45 7.67 -3.67 3.68
CA TRP A 45 8.80 -3.84 4.58
C TRP A 45 8.48 -4.80 5.74
N ALA A 46 7.32 -4.63 6.39
CA ALA A 46 6.85 -5.47 7.48
C ALA A 46 6.72 -6.94 7.04
N LYS A 47 6.11 -7.19 5.87
CA LYS A 47 6.03 -8.53 5.28
C LYS A 47 7.41 -9.16 5.12
N LYS A 48 8.36 -8.42 4.53
CA LYS A 48 9.73 -8.89 4.31
C LYS A 48 10.42 -9.23 5.63
N ARG A 49 10.31 -8.35 6.64
CA ARG A 49 10.90 -8.55 7.98
C ARG A 49 10.32 -9.76 8.69
N VAL A 50 8.99 -9.90 8.72
CA VAL A 50 8.32 -11.01 9.39
C VAL A 50 8.65 -12.35 8.71
N VAL A 51 8.59 -12.41 7.38
CA VAL A 51 8.94 -13.63 6.63
C VAL A 51 10.42 -13.98 6.81
N ALA A 52 11.33 -12.99 6.82
CA ALA A 52 12.75 -13.22 7.08
C ALA A 52 12.99 -13.77 8.49
N SER A 53 12.36 -13.19 9.52
CA SER A 53 12.45 -13.66 10.90
C SER A 53 11.92 -15.10 11.06
N LEU A 54 10.86 -15.46 10.34
CA LEU A 54 10.32 -16.81 10.36
C LEU A 54 11.23 -17.82 9.64
N LYS A 55 11.88 -17.42 8.53
CA LYS A 55 12.89 -18.25 7.84
C LYS A 55 14.11 -18.51 8.71
N LEU A 56 14.57 -17.51 9.48
CA LEU A 56 15.68 -17.67 10.43
C LEU A 56 15.32 -18.58 11.61
N ARG A 57 14.04 -18.62 11.99
CA ARG A 57 13.53 -19.46 13.08
C ARG A 57 13.25 -20.90 12.64
N GLN A 58 13.20 -21.19 11.34
CA GLN A 58 13.17 -22.57 10.85
C GLN A 58 14.54 -23.21 11.10
N ASN A 59 14.57 -24.22 11.97
CA ASN A 59 15.76 -24.99 12.28
C ASN A 59 16.13 -25.87 11.06
N PRO A 60 17.39 -25.84 10.57
CA PRO A 60 17.82 -26.66 9.42
C PRO A 60 17.68 -28.18 9.64
N SER A 61 17.42 -28.63 10.86
CA SER A 61 17.29 -30.05 11.20
C SER A 61 15.86 -30.61 11.08
N ASP A 62 14.83 -29.76 10.93
CA ASP A 62 13.48 -30.20 10.59
C ASP A 62 13.32 -30.10 9.07
N SER A 63 13.30 -31.25 8.38
CA SER A 63 12.92 -31.33 6.97
C SER A 63 11.42 -31.59 6.87
N PRO A 64 10.54 -30.56 6.89
CA PRO A 64 9.13 -30.79 6.63
C PRO A 64 8.97 -31.28 5.20
N THR A 65 8.06 -32.24 5.01
CA THR A 65 7.61 -32.61 3.67
C THR A 65 7.15 -31.37 2.89
N PRO A 66 7.33 -31.32 1.55
CA PRO A 66 7.01 -30.13 0.76
C PRO A 66 5.57 -29.63 0.98
N ILE A 67 4.63 -30.53 1.28
CA ILE A 67 3.22 -30.21 1.54
C ILE A 67 3.01 -29.57 2.93
N GLN A 68 3.74 -30.01 3.96
CA GLN A 68 3.67 -29.41 5.30
C GLN A 68 4.34 -28.04 5.37
N ALA A 69 5.39 -27.82 4.56
CA ALA A 69 6.02 -26.52 4.42
C ALA A 69 5.08 -25.47 3.80
N LEU A 70 4.11 -25.90 2.96
CA LEU A 70 3.11 -25.01 2.36
C LEU A 70 2.06 -24.51 3.36
N PHE A 71 1.74 -25.29 4.39
CA PHE A 71 0.78 -24.90 5.44
C PHE A 71 1.44 -24.34 6.71
N ALA A 72 2.77 -24.22 6.72
CA ALA A 72 3.50 -23.71 7.87
C ALA A 72 3.15 -22.23 8.14
N ALA A 73 3.19 -21.84 9.42
CA ALA A 73 2.98 -20.48 9.89
C ALA A 73 3.64 -19.36 9.03
N PRO A 74 4.87 -19.49 8.50
CA PRO A 74 5.44 -18.50 7.57
C PRO A 74 4.62 -18.27 6.30
N HIS A 75 3.98 -19.30 5.76
CA HIS A 75 3.19 -19.20 4.55
C HIS A 75 1.87 -18.48 4.84
N LEU A 76 1.16 -18.83 5.92
CA LEU A 76 -0.09 -18.17 6.30
C LEU A 76 0.10 -16.68 6.59
N VAL A 77 1.14 -16.32 7.34
CA VAL A 77 1.48 -14.93 7.64
C VAL A 77 1.85 -14.18 6.36
N GLY A 78 2.64 -14.80 5.48
CA GLY A 78 2.96 -14.24 4.17
C GLY A 78 1.72 -13.93 3.33
N THR A 79 0.76 -14.85 3.29
CA THR A 79 -0.51 -14.68 2.56
C THR A 79 -1.38 -13.58 3.18
N ALA A 80 -1.46 -13.49 4.50
CA ALA A 80 -2.22 -12.43 5.18
C ALA A 80 -1.68 -11.03 4.84
N PHE A 81 -0.35 -10.85 4.93
CA PHE A 81 0.28 -9.60 4.51
C PHE A 81 0.12 -9.34 3.01
N PHE A 82 0.11 -10.37 2.17
CA PHE A 82 -0.14 -10.23 0.74
C PHE A 82 -1.54 -9.70 0.45
N VAL A 83 -2.58 -10.23 1.10
CA VAL A 83 -3.96 -9.74 0.94
C VAL A 83 -4.08 -8.28 1.37
N LEU A 84 -3.47 -7.91 2.49
CA LEU A 84 -3.46 -6.53 2.98
C LEU A 84 -2.68 -5.59 2.04
N GLN A 85 -1.52 -6.02 1.55
CA GLN A 85 -0.77 -5.25 0.55
C GLN A 85 -1.60 -5.07 -0.74
N LEU A 86 -2.29 -6.12 -1.18
CA LEU A 86 -3.10 -6.12 -2.39
C LEU A 86 -4.28 -5.14 -2.28
N SER A 87 -5.00 -5.16 -1.15
CA SER A 87 -6.12 -4.25 -0.92
C SER A 87 -5.68 -2.78 -0.96
N ILE A 88 -4.59 -2.42 -0.28
CA ILE A 88 -4.05 -1.05 -0.30
C ILE A 88 -3.57 -0.68 -1.71
N GLY A 89 -2.87 -1.59 -2.41
CA GLY A 89 -2.40 -1.35 -3.78
C GLY A 89 -3.54 -1.05 -4.76
N TYR A 90 -4.66 -1.78 -4.66
CA TYR A 90 -5.85 -1.51 -5.47
C TYR A 90 -6.50 -0.17 -5.11
N LEU A 91 -6.54 0.22 -3.83
CA LEU A 91 -7.02 1.55 -3.44
C LEU A 91 -6.18 2.67 -4.08
N LEU A 92 -4.85 2.56 -4.02
CA LEU A 92 -3.94 3.51 -4.69
C LEU A 92 -4.17 3.54 -6.20
N MET A 93 -4.35 2.38 -6.83
CA MET A 93 -4.63 2.31 -8.26
C MET A 93 -5.96 2.98 -8.60
N LEU A 94 -6.99 2.79 -7.77
CA LEU A 94 -8.29 3.45 -7.93
C LEU A 94 -8.17 4.98 -7.81
N ILE A 95 -7.35 5.46 -6.87
CA ILE A 95 -7.03 6.88 -6.73
C ILE A 95 -6.34 7.43 -7.99
N VAL A 96 -5.34 6.73 -8.54
CA VAL A 96 -4.62 7.19 -9.75
C VAL A 96 -5.54 7.25 -10.97
N MET A 97 -6.54 6.37 -11.04
CA MET A 97 -7.56 6.39 -12.11
C MET A 97 -8.50 7.60 -12.06
N THR A 98 -8.48 8.41 -11.00
CA THR A 98 -9.25 9.66 -10.93
C THR A 98 -8.65 10.79 -11.79
N PHE A 99 -7.50 10.58 -12.43
CA PHE A 99 -6.79 11.55 -13.29
C PHE A 99 -6.49 12.92 -12.63
N SER A 100 -6.59 13.01 -11.30
CA SER A 100 -6.23 14.21 -10.54
C SER A 100 -4.72 14.34 -10.36
N VAL A 101 -4.15 15.45 -10.82
CA VAL A 101 -2.71 15.72 -10.70
C VAL A 101 -2.27 15.80 -9.24
N TRP A 102 -3.06 16.46 -8.38
CA TRP A 102 -2.74 16.65 -6.97
C TRP A 102 -2.66 15.32 -6.22
N LEU A 103 -3.64 14.43 -6.43
CA LEU A 103 -3.65 13.10 -5.82
C LEU A 103 -2.55 12.21 -6.40
N GLY A 104 -2.33 12.24 -7.71
CA GLY A 104 -1.26 11.48 -8.35
C GLY A 104 0.13 11.84 -7.80
N VAL A 105 0.43 13.14 -7.71
CA VAL A 105 1.68 13.63 -7.10
C VAL A 105 1.77 13.22 -5.64
N SER A 106 0.66 13.31 -4.89
CA SER A 106 0.61 12.91 -3.49
C SER A 106 0.93 11.42 -3.28
N VAL A 107 0.35 10.54 -4.11
CA VAL A 107 0.62 9.09 -4.08
C VAL A 107 2.08 8.81 -4.42
N VAL A 108 2.63 9.44 -5.46
CA VAL A 108 4.04 9.26 -5.86
C VAL A 108 4.98 9.75 -4.76
N ALA A 109 4.71 10.93 -4.18
CA ALA A 109 5.51 11.48 -3.09
C ALA A 109 5.45 10.58 -1.84
N GLY A 110 4.26 10.10 -1.46
CA GLY A 110 4.07 9.18 -0.33
C GLY A 110 4.77 7.84 -0.54
N ALA A 111 4.64 7.25 -1.73
CA ALA A 111 5.34 6.01 -2.06
C ALA A 111 6.87 6.20 -2.09
N THR A 112 7.36 7.32 -2.63
CA THR A 112 8.80 7.63 -2.66
C THR A 112 9.35 7.82 -1.24
N LEU A 113 8.66 8.58 -0.38
CA LEU A 113 9.08 8.77 1.01
C LEU A 113 8.99 7.47 1.81
N GLY A 114 7.94 6.67 1.63
CA GLY A 114 7.84 5.35 2.22
C GLY A 114 9.01 4.45 1.78
N PHE A 115 9.36 4.48 0.51
CA PHE A 115 10.50 3.72 -0.01
C PHE A 115 11.83 4.21 0.57
N ILE A 116 12.06 5.51 0.72
CA ILE A 116 13.31 6.03 1.32
C ILE A 116 13.41 5.63 2.79
N VAL A 117 12.33 5.83 3.57
CA VAL A 117 12.34 5.58 5.03
C VAL A 117 12.46 4.09 5.35
N PHE A 118 11.77 3.23 4.60
CA PHE A 118 11.71 1.79 4.89
C PHE A 118 12.63 0.94 3.99
N GLY A 119 13.07 1.47 2.85
CA GLY A 119 13.97 0.80 1.91
C GLY A 119 15.43 0.84 2.30
N ASP A 120 15.88 1.87 3.02
CA ASP A 120 17.30 2.08 3.42
C ASP A 120 17.81 1.11 4.50
N ARG A 121 16.98 0.15 4.95
CA ARG A 121 17.42 -0.93 5.85
C ARG A 121 17.24 -2.32 5.23
N SER A 122 17.68 -2.49 3.98
CA SER A 122 17.85 -3.81 3.37
C SER A 122 19.31 -4.18 3.18
#